data_AF-A0AAW6TH31-F1
#
_entry.id   AF-A0AAW6TH31-F1
#
_cell.length_a   1.000
_cell.length_b   1.000
_cell.length_c   1.000
_cell.angle_alpha   90.00
_cell.angle_beta   90.00
_cell.angle_gamma   90.00
#
_symmetry.space_group_name_H-M   'P 1'
#
loop_
_entity.id
_entity.type
_entity.pdbx_description
1 polymer ?
#
loop_
_entity_poly.entity_id
_entity_poly.type
_entity_poly.pdbx_seq_one_letter_code
_entity_poly.pdbx_strand_id
1 'polypeptide(L)'
;MSGIYIHIPFCKQACHYCDFHFSTSMKKKEEMVLAIAKEIQMRKSEFEKEQIETIYFGGGTPSVLTSEEINFLIAEVYKNYSVSENPEITLEANPDDLSSERIIELSKSKINRLSIGIQSFFEEDLQLMNRAHNSAEAKKCLEEATQYFDNISLDLIYGIPEMSNEKWKQNIETALSFGIPHISSYALTVEPKTALNKLIQTGKIAAPKDDVAQEHFAILVETLEGNGFIHYELSNFGKENYFSKNNSAYWLGKKYIGIGPSAHSYDGISRSWNVSNNALYLKSIEEDKLPNEIEILSITDRYNEYIMTGLRTIWGVSLDRIKTEFGSEYLEYLNKQTQKFLDDDLVFIENNILKPTPKGKFLTDGIASDLFYLNLE
;
A
#
# COMPACT_ATOMS: atom_id res chain seq x y z
N MET A 1 -7.67 1.38 -17.03
CA MET A 1 -7.38 1.49 -15.59
C MET A 1 -6.05 2.13 -15.33
N SER A 2 -6.11 3.43 -15.03
CA SER A 2 -5.00 4.20 -14.48
C SER A 2 -5.41 4.84 -13.16
N GLY A 3 -4.44 5.06 -12.28
CA GLY A 3 -4.67 5.68 -10.97
C GLY A 3 -3.96 7.02 -10.80
N ILE A 4 -4.46 7.84 -9.87
CA ILE A 4 -3.74 9.01 -9.34
C ILE A 4 -3.49 8.77 -7.86
N TYR A 5 -2.21 8.80 -7.46
CA TYR A 5 -1.79 8.78 -6.07
C TYR A 5 -1.40 10.20 -5.66
N ILE A 6 -1.91 10.67 -4.53
CA ILE A 6 -1.63 12.00 -3.98
C ILE A 6 -0.95 11.80 -2.62
N HIS A 7 0.33 12.12 -2.55
CA HIS A 7 1.13 12.01 -1.35
C HIS A 7 0.99 13.24 -0.46
N ILE A 8 0.45 13.05 0.75
CA ILE A 8 0.33 14.08 1.79
C ILE A 8 1.44 13.88 2.82
N PRO A 9 2.51 14.71 2.84
CA PRO A 9 3.73 14.43 3.59
C PRO A 9 3.65 14.93 5.04
N PHE A 10 2.49 14.80 5.70
CA PHE A 10 2.28 15.33 7.04
C PHE A 10 1.71 14.28 7.98
N CYS A 11 2.25 14.22 9.19
CA CYS A 11 1.75 13.38 10.28
C CYS A 11 1.65 14.22 11.56
N LYS A 12 0.69 13.93 12.44
CA LYS A 12 0.70 14.50 13.80
C LYS A 12 1.85 13.97 14.65
N GLN A 13 2.20 12.70 14.44
CA GLN A 13 3.18 11.97 15.23
C GLN A 13 4.04 11.06 14.35
N ALA A 14 5.32 10.93 14.71
CA ALA A 14 6.24 10.01 14.04
C ALA A 14 6.15 8.62 14.68
N CYS A 15 5.59 7.66 13.95
CA CYS A 15 5.58 6.25 14.39
C CYS A 15 7.01 5.69 14.37
N HIS A 16 7.36 4.84 15.33
CA HIS A 16 8.74 4.37 15.48
C HIS A 16 9.22 3.52 14.28
N TYR A 17 8.33 2.79 13.65
CA TYR A 17 8.61 1.86 12.55
C TYR A 17 8.52 2.51 11.16
N CYS A 18 7.93 3.70 11.05
CA CYS A 18 7.59 4.30 9.76
C CYS A 18 8.86 4.81 9.05
N ASP A 19 9.06 4.36 7.82
CA ASP A 19 10.14 4.73 6.91
C ASP A 19 9.68 5.63 5.75
N PHE A 20 8.37 5.83 5.59
CA PHE A 20 7.81 6.75 4.61
C PHE A 20 8.30 8.20 4.76
N HIS A 21 8.22 8.95 3.68
CA HIS A 21 8.51 10.38 3.68
C HIS A 21 7.38 11.17 4.34
N PHE A 22 7.67 11.84 5.47
CA PHE A 22 6.70 12.70 6.16
C PHE A 22 7.36 13.84 6.93
N SER A 23 6.54 14.77 7.42
CA SER A 23 6.90 15.87 8.31
C SER A 23 5.89 15.97 9.45
N THR A 24 6.37 16.12 10.69
CA THR A 24 5.51 16.43 11.84
C THR A 24 5.21 17.92 11.98
N SER A 25 5.83 18.76 11.15
CA SER A 25 5.55 20.20 11.10
C SER A 25 4.45 20.51 10.09
N MET A 26 3.35 21.10 10.56
CA MET A 26 2.19 21.51 9.74
C MET A 26 2.31 22.92 9.15
N LYS A 27 3.42 23.64 9.41
CA LYS A 27 3.54 25.08 9.06
C LYS A 27 3.34 25.40 7.56
N LYS A 28 3.66 24.46 6.68
CA LYS A 28 3.59 24.61 5.22
C LYS A 28 2.47 23.79 4.59
N LYS A 29 1.47 23.35 5.38
CA LYS A 29 0.39 22.49 4.88
C LYS A 29 -0.37 23.15 3.74
N GLU A 30 -0.80 24.39 3.92
CA GLU A 30 -1.55 25.14 2.90
C GLU A 30 -0.71 25.36 1.63
N GLU A 31 0.56 25.80 1.77
CA GLU A 31 1.51 25.92 0.65
C GLU A 31 1.65 24.60 -0.12
N MET A 32 1.72 23.47 0.60
CA MET A 32 1.85 22.14 0.01
C MET A 32 0.60 21.71 -0.75
N VAL A 33 -0.60 21.94 -0.20
CA VAL A 33 -1.86 21.61 -0.89
C VAL A 33 -1.96 22.37 -2.21
N LEU A 34 -1.60 23.66 -2.23
CA LEU A 34 -1.57 24.47 -3.46
C LEU A 34 -0.52 23.98 -4.45
N ALA A 35 0.66 23.57 -3.98
CA ALA A 35 1.71 23.01 -4.84
C ALA A 35 1.29 21.68 -5.48
N ILE A 36 0.65 20.78 -4.71
CA ILE A 36 0.09 19.52 -5.21
C ILE A 36 -0.96 19.79 -6.30
N ALA A 37 -1.87 20.74 -6.07
CA ALA A 37 -2.85 21.17 -7.08
C ALA A 37 -2.18 21.74 -8.34
N LYS A 38 -1.09 22.51 -8.18
CA LYS A 38 -0.32 23.03 -9.32
C LYS A 38 0.37 21.91 -10.09
N GLU A 39 0.94 20.90 -9.42
CA GLU A 39 1.53 19.74 -10.09
C GLU A 39 0.49 18.96 -10.91
N ILE A 40 -0.72 18.75 -10.37
CA ILE A 40 -1.86 18.15 -11.11
C ILE A 40 -2.10 18.89 -12.44
N GLN A 41 -2.11 20.22 -12.41
CA GLN A 41 -2.31 21.04 -13.61
C GLN A 41 -1.13 20.96 -14.59
N MET A 42 0.11 20.97 -14.07
CA MET A 42 1.33 20.88 -14.87
C MET A 42 1.41 19.55 -15.65
N ARG A 43 0.86 18.47 -15.08
CA ARG A 43 0.90 17.11 -15.62
C ARG A 43 -0.37 16.69 -16.37
N LYS A 44 -1.28 17.62 -16.66
CA LYS A 44 -2.57 17.33 -17.31
C LYS A 44 -2.50 16.66 -18.69
N SER A 45 -1.37 16.82 -19.40
CA SER A 45 -1.15 16.20 -20.71
C SER A 45 -0.69 14.74 -20.61
N GLU A 46 -0.26 14.32 -19.42
CA GLU A 46 -0.07 12.90 -19.13
C GLU A 46 -1.45 12.23 -19.09
N PHE A 47 -1.57 11.00 -19.56
CA PHE A 47 -2.80 10.21 -19.49
C PHE A 47 -4.02 10.82 -20.22
N GLU A 48 -3.84 11.70 -21.23
CA GLU A 48 -4.94 12.27 -22.04
C GLU A 48 -5.88 11.22 -22.67
N LYS A 49 -5.37 10.01 -22.93
CA LYS A 49 -6.11 8.89 -23.54
C LYS A 49 -6.54 7.83 -22.52
N GLU A 50 -6.19 8.01 -21.26
CA GLU A 50 -6.50 7.06 -20.20
C GLU A 50 -7.69 7.58 -19.39
N GLN A 51 -8.43 6.66 -18.80
CA GLN A 51 -9.50 6.98 -17.86
C GLN A 51 -9.03 6.67 -16.44
N ILE A 52 -9.10 7.67 -15.55
CA ILE A 52 -8.75 7.53 -14.14
C ILE A 52 -9.85 6.74 -13.42
N GLU A 53 -9.47 5.60 -12.86
CA GLU A 53 -10.37 4.70 -12.13
C GLU A 53 -10.13 4.74 -10.62
N THR A 54 -8.97 5.22 -10.19
CA THR A 54 -8.64 5.37 -8.77
C THR A 54 -8.02 6.72 -8.46
N ILE A 55 -8.40 7.30 -7.32
CA ILE A 55 -7.73 8.45 -6.70
C ILE A 55 -7.41 8.04 -5.27
N TYR A 56 -6.14 8.04 -4.91
CA TYR A 56 -5.68 7.54 -3.62
C TYR A 56 -4.91 8.61 -2.89
N PHE A 57 -5.41 9.03 -1.73
CA PHE A 57 -4.69 9.90 -0.82
C PHE A 57 -3.92 9.02 0.18
N GLY A 58 -2.59 9.14 0.18
CA GLY A 58 -1.71 8.41 1.10
C GLY A 58 -0.48 9.21 1.52
N GLY A 59 0.49 8.55 2.13
CA GLY A 59 1.81 9.12 2.43
C GLY A 59 2.08 9.20 3.92
N GLY A 60 2.13 10.40 4.48
CA GLY A 60 2.14 10.59 5.92
C GLY A 60 0.78 10.21 6.52
N THR A 61 -0.12 11.17 6.62
CA THR A 61 -1.48 10.94 7.11
C THR A 61 -2.43 11.93 6.44
N PRO A 62 -3.05 11.56 5.31
CA PRO A 62 -3.95 12.44 4.57
C PRO A 62 -5.15 12.99 5.35
N SER A 63 -5.62 12.26 6.36
CA SER A 63 -6.72 12.71 7.24
C SER A 63 -6.42 13.98 8.04
N VAL A 64 -5.16 14.46 8.07
CA VAL A 64 -4.82 15.77 8.65
C VAL A 64 -5.28 16.96 7.79
N LEU A 65 -5.64 16.70 6.52
CA LEU A 65 -6.27 17.69 5.66
C LEU A 65 -7.72 17.90 6.07
N THR A 66 -8.21 19.12 5.90
CA THR A 66 -9.63 19.47 6.06
C THR A 66 -10.47 18.91 4.90
N SER A 67 -11.80 18.87 5.07
CA SER A 67 -12.74 18.44 4.02
C SER A 67 -12.60 19.33 2.78
N GLU A 68 -12.39 20.62 3.00
CA GLU A 68 -12.23 21.61 1.93
C GLU A 68 -10.96 21.37 1.12
N GLU A 69 -9.83 21.13 1.78
CA GLU A 69 -8.55 20.81 1.12
C GLU A 69 -8.64 19.51 0.30
N ILE A 70 -9.26 18.45 0.85
CA ILE A 70 -9.45 17.18 0.13
C ILE A 70 -10.33 17.39 -1.10
N ASN A 71 -11.50 18.04 -0.93
CA ASN A 71 -12.43 18.29 -2.01
C ASN A 71 -11.82 19.18 -3.10
N PHE A 72 -10.98 20.16 -2.72
CA PHE A 72 -10.23 20.98 -3.65
C PHE A 72 -9.29 20.15 -4.53
N LEU A 73 -8.50 19.25 -3.93
CA LEU A 73 -7.59 18.38 -4.68
C LEU A 73 -8.35 17.40 -5.60
N ILE A 74 -9.45 16.81 -5.13
CA ILE A 74 -10.32 15.97 -5.97
C ILE A 74 -10.85 16.79 -7.15
N ALA A 75 -11.33 18.02 -6.92
CA ALA A 75 -11.85 18.87 -7.98
C ALA A 75 -10.77 19.20 -9.03
N GLU A 76 -9.52 19.43 -8.61
CA GLU A 76 -8.41 19.65 -9.54
C GLU A 76 -8.09 18.40 -10.37
N VAL A 77 -8.20 17.20 -9.80
CA VAL A 77 -8.10 15.96 -10.60
C VAL A 77 -9.19 15.89 -11.66
N TYR A 78 -10.45 16.08 -11.29
CA TYR A 78 -11.59 16.02 -12.22
C TYR A 78 -11.54 17.09 -13.32
N LYS A 79 -10.92 18.23 -13.03
CA LYS A 79 -10.75 19.33 -13.99
C LYS A 79 -9.68 19.05 -15.04
N ASN A 80 -8.64 18.29 -14.69
CA ASN A 80 -7.47 18.07 -15.54
C ASN A 80 -7.44 16.67 -16.19
N TYR A 81 -8.19 15.70 -15.67
CA TYR A 81 -8.20 14.32 -16.16
C TYR A 81 -9.61 13.79 -16.43
N SER A 82 -9.72 12.83 -17.34
CA SER A 82 -10.96 12.07 -17.53
C SER A 82 -11.10 11.03 -16.42
N VAL A 83 -12.04 11.24 -15.50
CA VAL A 83 -12.32 10.32 -14.40
C VAL A 83 -13.51 9.43 -14.77
N SER A 84 -13.43 8.15 -14.44
CA SER A 84 -14.54 7.20 -14.60
C SER A 84 -15.78 7.61 -13.80
N GLU A 85 -16.94 7.06 -14.16
CA GLU A 85 -18.20 7.37 -13.49
C GLU A 85 -18.22 6.93 -12.02
N ASN A 86 -17.58 5.79 -11.73
CA ASN A 86 -17.54 5.16 -10.40
C ASN A 86 -16.10 4.84 -9.97
N PRO A 87 -15.25 5.88 -9.76
CA PRO A 87 -13.87 5.68 -9.36
C PRO A 87 -13.80 5.22 -7.90
N GLU A 88 -12.78 4.43 -7.53
CA GLU A 88 -12.43 4.24 -6.12
C GLU A 88 -11.64 5.46 -5.65
N ILE A 89 -12.17 6.18 -4.66
CA ILE A 89 -11.50 7.34 -4.05
C ILE A 89 -11.23 7.02 -2.59
N THR A 90 -9.96 6.70 -2.31
CA THR A 90 -9.50 6.25 -0.99
C THR A 90 -8.84 7.37 -0.21
N LEU A 91 -9.18 7.48 1.07
CA LEU A 91 -8.47 8.30 2.04
C LEU A 91 -7.82 7.40 3.12
N GLU A 92 -6.48 7.44 3.21
CA GLU A 92 -5.79 6.92 4.40
C GLU A 92 -6.04 7.83 5.61
N ALA A 93 -6.34 7.21 6.75
CA ALA A 93 -6.67 7.91 7.97
C ALA A 93 -6.15 7.23 9.23
N ASN A 94 -5.89 8.04 10.26
CA ASN A 94 -5.67 7.53 11.63
C ASN A 94 -6.95 7.74 12.48
N PRO A 95 -7.19 6.89 13.49
CA PRO A 95 -8.36 7.01 14.36
C PRO A 95 -8.50 8.38 15.04
N ASP A 96 -7.39 9.00 15.44
CA ASP A 96 -7.38 10.29 16.13
C ASP A 96 -7.71 11.50 15.22
N ASP A 97 -7.78 11.28 13.90
CA ASP A 97 -8.26 12.27 12.93
C ASP A 97 -9.75 12.10 12.60
N LEU A 98 -10.37 10.97 12.97
CA LEU A 98 -11.71 10.60 12.55
C LEU A 98 -12.73 10.78 13.69
N SER A 99 -13.05 12.02 14.03
CA SER A 99 -14.21 12.32 14.89
C SER A 99 -15.52 11.94 14.17
N SER A 100 -16.62 11.80 14.93
CA SER A 100 -17.94 11.54 14.35
C SER A 100 -18.35 12.60 13.34
N GLU A 101 -18.11 13.87 13.64
CA GLU A 101 -18.37 14.98 12.71
C GLU A 101 -17.54 14.83 11.43
N ARG A 102 -16.26 14.48 11.58
CA ARG A 102 -15.34 14.27 10.45
C ARG A 102 -15.79 13.12 9.54
N ILE A 103 -16.18 12.00 10.12
CA ILE A 103 -16.68 10.82 9.39
C ILE A 103 -17.93 11.21 8.59
N ILE A 104 -18.88 11.91 9.22
CA ILE A 104 -20.11 12.39 8.56
C ILE A 104 -19.77 13.35 7.40
N GLU A 105 -18.83 14.29 7.59
CA GLU A 105 -18.39 15.18 6.52
C GLU A 105 -17.79 14.41 5.34
N LEU A 106 -16.89 13.47 5.62
CA LEU A 106 -16.25 12.65 4.59
C LEU A 106 -17.27 11.79 3.84
N SER A 107 -18.28 11.24 4.53
CA SER A 107 -19.34 10.44 3.89
C SER A 107 -20.20 11.22 2.89
N LYS A 108 -20.20 12.55 3.00
CA LYS A 108 -20.89 13.47 2.08
C LYS A 108 -19.99 13.96 0.94
N SER A 109 -18.71 13.57 0.96
CA SER A 109 -17.73 13.92 -0.07
C SER A 109 -17.70 12.87 -1.20
N LYS A 110 -16.74 12.99 -2.12
CA LYS A 110 -16.47 11.97 -3.14
C LYS A 110 -15.64 10.79 -2.62
N ILE A 111 -15.11 10.85 -1.40
CA ILE A 111 -14.43 9.71 -0.77
C ILE A 111 -15.43 8.58 -0.60
N ASN A 112 -15.11 7.40 -1.09
CA ASN A 112 -15.96 6.21 -1.00
C ASN A 112 -15.21 4.98 -0.45
N ARG A 113 -13.96 5.16 0.00
CA ARG A 113 -13.20 4.15 0.72
C ARG A 113 -12.31 4.79 1.78
N LEU A 114 -12.29 4.21 2.99
CA LEU A 114 -11.34 4.58 4.04
C LEU A 114 -10.31 3.47 4.22
N SER A 115 -9.04 3.83 4.41
CA SER A 115 -8.00 2.91 4.91
C SER A 115 -7.54 3.39 6.28
N ILE A 116 -7.87 2.65 7.33
CA ILE A 116 -7.68 3.10 8.71
C ILE A 116 -6.51 2.37 9.34
N GLY A 117 -5.48 3.13 9.69
CA GLY A 117 -4.26 2.62 10.32
C GLY A 117 -4.44 2.29 11.80
N ILE A 118 -4.98 1.12 12.12
CA ILE A 118 -5.21 0.68 13.52
C ILE A 118 -3.94 0.08 14.12
N GLN A 119 -3.26 -0.77 13.35
CA GLN A 119 -2.04 -1.51 13.67
C GLN A 119 -2.19 -2.57 14.77
N SER A 120 -2.75 -2.21 15.92
CA SER A 120 -3.11 -3.14 17.00
C SER A 120 -4.23 -2.57 17.86
N PHE A 121 -5.02 -3.45 18.48
CA PHE A 121 -6.01 -3.13 19.51
C PHE A 121 -5.45 -3.27 20.94
N PHE A 122 -4.16 -3.56 21.10
CA PHE A 122 -3.49 -3.60 22.40
C PHE A 122 -2.69 -2.33 22.64
N GLU A 123 -2.85 -1.77 23.83
CA GLU A 123 -2.28 -0.47 24.19
C GLU A 123 -0.75 -0.50 24.22
N GLU A 124 -0.17 -1.59 24.72
CA GLU A 124 1.27 -1.80 24.76
C GLU A 124 1.92 -1.78 23.36
N ASP A 125 1.26 -2.34 22.36
CA ASP A 125 1.75 -2.35 20.98
C ASP A 125 1.72 -0.94 20.36
N LEU A 126 0.63 -0.21 20.60
CA LEU A 126 0.48 1.17 20.15
C LEU A 126 1.52 2.10 20.78
N GLN A 127 1.82 1.92 22.06
CA GLN A 127 2.88 2.64 22.77
C GLN A 127 4.27 2.27 22.25
N LEU A 128 4.54 0.98 22.03
CA LEU A 128 5.80 0.51 21.43
C LEU A 128 6.04 1.16 20.06
N MET A 129 4.99 1.25 19.24
CA MET A 129 5.03 1.85 17.92
C MET A 129 4.95 3.38 17.92
N ASN A 130 4.74 4.01 19.07
CA ASN A 130 4.52 5.46 19.22
C ASN A 130 3.38 5.97 18.33
N ARG A 131 2.22 5.30 18.40
CA ARG A 131 0.98 5.72 17.74
C ARG A 131 0.34 6.91 18.48
N ALA A 132 -0.38 7.76 17.72
CA ALA A 132 -1.05 8.93 18.28
C ALA A 132 -2.39 8.58 18.96
N HIS A 133 -3.01 7.48 18.53
CA HIS A 133 -4.27 6.97 19.03
C HIS A 133 -4.07 5.84 20.06
N ASN A 134 -5.07 5.62 20.91
CA ASN A 134 -5.13 4.48 21.84
C ASN A 134 -6.16 3.42 21.41
N SER A 135 -6.17 2.27 22.09
CA SER A 135 -7.06 1.14 21.77
C SER A 135 -8.55 1.50 21.80
N ALA A 136 -8.97 2.36 22.74
CA ALA A 136 -10.38 2.76 22.87
C ALA A 136 -10.81 3.69 21.72
N GLU A 137 -9.94 4.61 21.33
CA GLU A 137 -10.16 5.48 20.16
C GLU A 137 -10.22 4.69 18.86
N ALA A 138 -9.35 3.70 18.68
CA ALA A 138 -9.39 2.78 17.55
C ALA A 138 -10.76 2.10 17.43
N LYS A 139 -11.26 1.50 18.51
CA LYS A 139 -12.57 0.82 18.51
C LYS A 139 -13.72 1.78 18.22
N LYS A 140 -13.77 2.92 18.93
CA LYS A 140 -14.80 3.94 18.74
C LYS A 140 -14.83 4.48 17.30
N CYS A 141 -13.65 4.68 16.71
CA CYS A 141 -13.52 5.12 15.31
C CYS A 141 -14.17 4.11 14.36
N LEU A 142 -13.92 2.81 14.54
CA LEU A 142 -14.51 1.77 13.69
C LEU A 142 -16.02 1.64 13.90
N GLU A 143 -16.50 1.71 15.15
CA GLU A 143 -17.94 1.72 15.47
C GLU A 143 -18.69 2.83 14.74
N GLU A 144 -18.09 4.01 14.63
CA GLU A 144 -18.68 5.14 13.94
C GLU A 144 -18.52 5.03 12.42
N ALA A 145 -17.31 4.74 11.93
CA ALA A 145 -16.99 4.73 10.50
C ALA A 145 -17.85 3.71 9.74
N THR A 146 -18.07 2.53 10.32
CA THR A 146 -18.87 1.45 9.72
C THR A 146 -20.36 1.80 9.54
N GLN A 147 -20.86 2.85 10.19
CA GLN A 147 -22.22 3.34 9.98
C GLN A 147 -22.36 4.19 8.70
N TYR A 148 -21.26 4.74 8.19
CA TYR A 148 -21.27 5.69 7.07
C TYR A 148 -20.48 5.21 5.84
N PHE A 149 -19.54 4.29 6.02
CA PHE A 149 -18.75 3.70 4.95
C PHE A 149 -18.91 2.18 4.97
N ASP A 150 -19.29 1.62 3.84
CA ASP A 150 -19.33 0.18 3.62
C ASP A 150 -17.94 -0.36 3.20
N ASN A 151 -17.17 0.42 2.45
CA ASN A 151 -15.84 0.06 1.99
C ASN A 151 -14.76 0.65 2.92
N ILE A 152 -14.41 -0.10 3.96
CA ILE A 152 -13.34 0.22 4.90
C ILE A 152 -12.26 -0.85 4.79
N SER A 153 -11.00 -0.41 4.80
CA SER A 153 -9.84 -1.24 5.07
C SER A 153 -9.29 -0.94 6.45
N LEU A 154 -8.87 -1.98 7.15
CA LEU A 154 -8.17 -1.88 8.41
C LEU A 154 -6.73 -2.36 8.22
N ASP A 155 -5.77 -1.53 8.61
CA ASP A 155 -4.35 -1.89 8.57
C ASP A 155 -3.89 -2.43 9.92
N LEU A 156 -3.19 -3.57 9.92
CA LEU A 156 -2.90 -4.36 11.10
C LEU A 156 -1.44 -4.88 11.02
N ILE A 157 -0.65 -4.77 12.09
CA ILE A 157 0.77 -5.16 12.08
C ILE A 157 0.98 -6.41 12.94
N TYR A 158 1.64 -7.42 12.38
CA TYR A 158 2.02 -8.65 13.07
C TYR A 158 3.55 -8.77 13.24
N GLY A 159 4.00 -9.78 13.99
CA GLY A 159 5.43 -9.95 14.30
C GLY A 159 5.97 -8.87 15.25
N ILE A 160 5.09 -8.18 15.98
CA ILE A 160 5.47 -7.18 16.99
C ILE A 160 6.21 -7.91 18.14
N PRO A 161 7.37 -7.40 18.60
CA PRO A 161 8.09 -7.97 19.73
C PRO A 161 7.17 -8.20 20.94
N GLU A 162 7.26 -9.38 21.55
CA GLU A 162 6.49 -9.79 22.74
C GLU A 162 4.97 -10.02 22.51
N MET A 163 4.46 -9.82 21.29
CA MET A 163 3.10 -10.22 20.94
C MET A 163 2.99 -11.75 20.86
N SER A 164 2.05 -12.34 21.60
CA SER A 164 1.77 -13.78 21.52
C SER A 164 0.76 -14.11 20.42
N ASN A 165 0.73 -15.38 20.01
CA ASN A 165 -0.26 -15.93 19.09
C ASN A 165 -1.71 -15.67 19.56
N GLU A 166 -1.98 -15.75 20.87
CA GLU A 166 -3.31 -15.46 21.43
C GLU A 166 -3.69 -13.99 21.28
N LYS A 167 -2.77 -13.06 21.58
CA LYS A 167 -3.02 -11.62 21.37
C LYS A 167 -3.21 -11.32 19.89
N TRP A 168 -2.40 -11.92 19.02
CA TRP A 168 -2.54 -11.76 17.59
C TRP A 168 -3.91 -12.24 17.07
N LYS A 169 -4.35 -13.41 17.52
CA LYS A 169 -5.68 -13.92 17.20
C LYS A 169 -6.79 -12.97 17.69
N GLN A 170 -6.67 -12.44 18.90
CA GLN A 170 -7.62 -11.46 19.44
C GLN A 170 -7.64 -10.15 18.63
N ASN A 171 -6.51 -9.70 18.09
CA ASN A 171 -6.46 -8.56 17.18
C ASN A 171 -7.32 -8.80 15.92
N ILE A 172 -7.14 -9.97 15.28
CA ILE A 172 -7.89 -10.36 14.08
C ILE A 172 -9.38 -10.51 14.40
N GLU A 173 -9.72 -11.21 15.48
CA GLU A 173 -11.12 -11.39 15.91
C GLU A 173 -11.80 -10.06 16.23
N THR A 174 -11.07 -9.12 16.83
CA THR A 174 -11.58 -7.76 17.09
C THR A 174 -11.85 -7.02 15.77
N ALA A 175 -10.92 -7.05 14.81
CA ALA A 175 -11.13 -6.45 13.49
C ALA A 175 -12.37 -7.02 12.79
N LEU A 176 -12.52 -8.35 12.81
CA LEU A 176 -13.66 -9.07 12.22
C LEU A 176 -14.99 -8.69 12.88
N SER A 177 -15.00 -8.42 14.19
CA SER A 177 -16.22 -8.07 14.93
C SER A 177 -16.89 -6.77 14.46
N PHE A 178 -16.15 -5.90 13.78
CA PHE A 178 -16.67 -4.65 13.18
C PHE A 178 -17.28 -4.86 11.79
N GLY A 179 -17.24 -6.08 11.22
CA GLY A 179 -17.83 -6.36 9.91
C GLY A 179 -17.11 -5.67 8.74
N ILE A 180 -15.85 -5.28 8.92
CA ILE A 180 -15.04 -4.59 7.91
C ILE A 180 -14.72 -5.56 6.76
N PRO A 181 -14.92 -5.18 5.49
CA PRO A 181 -14.80 -6.10 4.37
C PRO A 181 -13.37 -6.26 3.83
N HIS A 182 -12.41 -5.48 4.32
CA HIS A 182 -11.02 -5.51 3.87
C HIS A 182 -10.03 -5.35 5.03
N ILE A 183 -8.99 -6.18 5.04
CA ILE A 183 -7.91 -6.13 6.02
C ILE A 183 -6.58 -6.15 5.26
N SER A 184 -5.76 -5.14 5.52
CA SER A 184 -4.36 -5.09 5.11
C SER A 184 -3.50 -5.45 6.32
N SER A 185 -2.59 -6.40 6.18
CA SER A 185 -1.73 -6.78 7.30
C SER A 185 -0.28 -6.97 6.90
N TYR A 186 0.61 -6.36 7.67
CA TYR A 186 2.03 -6.24 7.37
C TYR A 186 2.88 -6.80 8.52
N ALA A 187 3.98 -7.47 8.18
CA ALA A 187 4.99 -7.82 9.16
C ALA A 187 5.69 -6.56 9.66
N LEU A 188 5.94 -6.45 10.97
CA LEU A 188 6.75 -5.38 11.51
C LEU A 188 8.19 -5.55 11.01
N THR A 189 8.60 -4.66 10.10
CA THR A 189 9.93 -4.65 9.50
C THR A 189 10.80 -3.58 10.13
N VAL A 190 12.10 -3.86 10.28
CA VAL A 190 13.07 -2.94 10.89
C VAL A 190 13.85 -2.23 9.80
N GLU A 191 13.38 -1.05 9.40
CA GLU A 191 14.02 -0.29 8.34
C GLU A 191 15.22 0.55 8.83
N PRO A 192 16.28 0.71 8.00
CA PRO A 192 17.39 1.60 8.32
C PRO A 192 16.91 3.02 8.64
N LYS A 193 17.63 3.72 9.54
CA LYS A 193 17.36 5.12 9.94
C LYS A 193 16.01 5.38 10.63
N THR A 194 15.21 4.35 10.92
CA THR A 194 14.00 4.49 11.76
C THR A 194 14.33 4.59 13.25
N ALA A 195 13.39 5.09 14.04
CA ALA A 195 13.51 5.11 15.50
C ALA A 195 13.51 3.68 16.07
N LEU A 196 12.71 2.77 15.51
CA LEU A 196 12.67 1.36 15.89
C LEU A 196 14.04 0.70 15.76
N ASN A 197 14.72 0.88 14.63
CA ASN A 197 16.08 0.35 14.43
C ASN A 197 17.05 0.84 15.52
N LYS A 198 16.99 2.14 15.88
CA LYS A 198 17.82 2.68 16.97
C LYS A 198 17.46 2.10 18.35
N LEU A 199 16.17 1.88 18.63
CA LEU A 199 15.70 1.30 19.88
C LEU A 199 16.14 -0.16 20.02
N ILE A 200 16.15 -0.92 18.92
CA ILE A 200 16.67 -2.29 18.87
C ILE A 200 18.19 -2.31 19.07
N GLN A 201 18.93 -1.48 18.33
CA GLN A 201 20.40 -1.38 18.47
C GLN A 201 20.85 -0.99 19.87
N THR A 202 20.04 -0.21 20.60
CA THR A 202 20.31 0.19 21.99
C THR A 202 19.75 -0.77 23.02
N GLY A 203 19.15 -1.89 22.61
CA GLY A 203 18.61 -2.93 23.49
C GLY A 203 17.35 -2.51 24.26
N LYS A 204 16.67 -1.44 23.84
CA LYS A 204 15.44 -0.95 24.48
C LYS A 204 14.20 -1.74 24.04
N ILE A 205 14.22 -2.26 22.82
CA ILE A 205 13.15 -3.09 22.23
C ILE A 205 13.83 -4.33 21.63
N ALA A 206 13.22 -5.50 21.77
CA ALA A 206 13.71 -6.71 21.12
C ALA A 206 13.50 -6.65 19.59
N ALA A 207 14.39 -7.27 18.81
CA ALA A 207 14.16 -7.39 17.39
C ALA A 207 12.95 -8.30 17.11
N PRO A 208 12.14 -8.02 16.07
CA PRO A 208 11.19 -8.99 15.52
C PRO A 208 11.90 -10.30 15.18
N LYS A 209 11.16 -11.41 15.28
CA LYS A 209 11.69 -12.74 14.95
C LYS A 209 10.90 -13.35 13.81
N ASP A 210 11.60 -13.92 12.84
CA ASP A 210 11.01 -14.47 11.61
C ASP A 210 10.08 -15.66 11.90
N ASP A 211 10.42 -16.50 12.89
CA ASP A 211 9.58 -17.63 13.32
C ASP A 211 8.22 -17.17 13.87
N VAL A 212 8.22 -16.13 14.71
CA VAL A 212 6.98 -15.52 15.22
C VAL A 212 6.19 -14.85 14.10
N ALA A 213 6.85 -14.14 13.19
CA ALA A 213 6.17 -13.51 12.05
C ALA A 213 5.52 -14.56 11.13
N GLN A 214 6.20 -15.68 10.89
CA GLN A 214 5.66 -16.80 10.12
C GLN A 214 4.42 -17.41 10.80
N GLU A 215 4.50 -17.67 12.12
CA GLU A 215 3.36 -18.20 12.89
C GLU A 215 2.16 -17.24 12.85
N HIS A 216 2.39 -15.95 13.05
CA HIS A 216 1.34 -14.94 13.00
C HIS A 216 0.72 -14.84 11.60
N PHE A 217 1.54 -14.91 10.55
CA PHE A 217 1.04 -14.94 9.17
C PHE A 217 0.15 -16.15 8.91
N ALA A 218 0.54 -17.34 9.39
CA ALA A 218 -0.28 -18.54 9.26
C ALA A 218 -1.64 -18.40 9.98
N ILE A 219 -1.63 -17.89 11.22
CA ILE A 219 -2.87 -17.60 11.99
C ILE A 219 -3.76 -16.61 11.25
N LEU A 220 -3.17 -15.55 10.67
CA LEU A 220 -3.89 -14.54 9.91
C LEU A 220 -4.61 -15.14 8.71
N VAL A 221 -3.88 -15.89 7.87
CA VAL A 221 -4.43 -16.51 6.67
C VAL A 221 -5.55 -17.48 7.04
N GLU A 222 -5.31 -18.40 7.96
CA GLU A 222 -6.31 -19.39 8.39
C GLU A 222 -7.57 -18.72 8.94
N THR A 223 -7.40 -17.72 9.81
CA THR A 223 -8.54 -17.04 10.46
C THR A 223 -9.37 -16.24 9.45
N LEU A 224 -8.72 -15.49 8.54
CA LEU A 224 -9.43 -14.66 7.57
C LEU A 224 -10.10 -15.49 6.47
N GLU A 225 -9.42 -16.51 5.93
CA GLU A 225 -10.02 -17.43 4.93
C GLU A 225 -11.19 -18.21 5.56
N GLY A 226 -11.05 -18.67 6.80
CA GLY A 226 -12.14 -19.31 7.56
C GLY A 226 -13.34 -18.41 7.81
N ASN A 227 -13.14 -17.09 7.80
CA ASN A 227 -14.20 -16.08 7.86
C ASN A 227 -14.63 -15.58 6.47
N GLY A 228 -14.22 -16.24 5.39
CA GLY A 228 -14.64 -15.96 4.01
C GLY A 228 -14.01 -14.72 3.40
N PHE A 229 -12.80 -14.35 3.81
CA PHE A 229 -11.97 -13.38 3.07
C PHE A 229 -11.14 -14.12 2.02
N ILE A 230 -10.86 -13.44 0.92
CA ILE A 230 -9.96 -13.92 -0.12
C ILE A 230 -8.61 -13.24 0.10
N HIS A 231 -7.56 -14.04 0.29
CA HIS A 231 -6.18 -13.58 0.36
C HIS A 231 -5.66 -13.26 -1.03
N TYR A 232 -6.01 -12.09 -1.58
CA TYR A 232 -5.81 -11.76 -2.99
C TYR A 232 -4.40 -11.23 -3.30
N GLU A 233 -3.71 -10.69 -2.30
CA GLU A 233 -2.32 -10.26 -2.35
C GLU A 233 -1.65 -10.57 -1.00
N LEU A 234 -0.32 -10.75 -0.97
CA LEU A 234 0.46 -11.19 0.20
C LEU A 234 0.06 -10.49 1.50
N SER A 235 -0.13 -9.17 1.47
CA SER A 235 -0.51 -8.37 2.63
C SER A 235 -2.00 -7.99 2.66
N ASN A 236 -2.81 -8.36 1.66
CA ASN A 236 -4.18 -7.87 1.54
C ASN A 236 -5.24 -8.97 1.41
N PHE A 237 -6.28 -8.81 2.21
CA PHE A 237 -7.43 -9.71 2.30
C PHE A 237 -8.69 -8.91 2.10
N GLY A 238 -9.60 -9.41 1.25
CA GLY A 238 -10.88 -8.74 1.03
C GLY A 238 -12.02 -9.72 0.85
N LYS A 239 -13.22 -9.25 1.15
CA LYS A 239 -14.46 -9.87 0.67
C LYS A 239 -14.55 -9.73 -0.84
N GLU A 240 -15.35 -10.59 -1.46
CA GLU A 240 -15.67 -10.45 -2.87
C GLU A 240 -16.21 -9.04 -3.15
N ASN A 241 -15.71 -8.40 -4.20
CA ASN A 241 -15.98 -7.00 -4.59
C ASN A 241 -15.39 -5.90 -3.69
N TYR A 242 -14.65 -6.23 -2.62
CA TYR A 242 -14.01 -5.26 -1.73
C TYR A 242 -12.47 -5.25 -1.80
N PHE A 243 -11.88 -5.86 -2.83
CA PHE A 243 -10.45 -5.69 -3.09
C PHE A 243 -10.17 -4.23 -3.42
N SER A 244 -9.08 -3.67 -2.87
CA SER A 244 -8.68 -2.32 -3.25
C SER A 244 -8.34 -2.29 -4.73
N LYS A 245 -9.09 -1.50 -5.50
CA LYS A 245 -8.80 -1.28 -6.92
C LYS A 245 -7.44 -0.62 -7.08
N ASN A 246 -7.10 0.35 -6.22
CA ASN A 246 -5.83 1.07 -6.32
C ASN A 246 -4.63 0.15 -6.05
N ASN A 247 -4.65 -0.61 -4.95
CA ASN A 247 -3.59 -1.55 -4.62
C ASN A 247 -3.45 -2.63 -5.71
N SER A 248 -4.58 -3.21 -6.14
CA SER A 248 -4.59 -4.21 -7.23
C SER A 248 -4.01 -3.65 -8.54
N ALA A 249 -4.19 -2.35 -8.81
CA ALA A 249 -3.62 -1.68 -9.98
C ALA A 249 -2.08 -1.78 -9.99
N TYR A 250 -1.44 -1.51 -8.85
CA TYR A 250 0.02 -1.56 -8.71
C TYR A 250 0.54 -2.99 -8.95
N TRP A 251 -0.08 -3.98 -8.32
CA TRP A 251 0.34 -5.39 -8.46
C TRP A 251 0.07 -5.98 -9.84
N LEU A 252 -0.88 -5.42 -10.59
CA LEU A 252 -1.16 -5.82 -11.98
C LEU A 252 -0.36 -5.00 -13.00
N GLY A 253 0.57 -4.15 -12.56
CA GLY A 253 1.41 -3.32 -13.43
C GLY A 253 0.60 -2.29 -14.23
N LYS A 254 -0.50 -1.78 -13.66
CA LYS A 254 -1.29 -0.71 -14.27
C LYS A 254 -0.58 0.63 -14.10
N LYS A 255 -0.84 1.54 -15.03
CA LYS A 255 -0.22 2.87 -15.03
C LYS A 255 -0.79 3.74 -13.93
N TYR A 256 0.03 4.60 -13.34
CA TYR A 256 -0.42 5.58 -12.36
C TYR A 256 0.48 6.82 -12.34
N ILE A 257 -0.10 7.93 -11.92
CA ILE A 257 0.58 9.20 -11.69
C ILE A 257 0.65 9.43 -10.18
N GLY A 258 1.86 9.53 -9.64
CA GLY A 258 2.09 9.99 -8.28
C GLY A 258 2.35 11.49 -8.25
N ILE A 259 1.57 12.19 -7.43
CA ILE A 259 1.63 13.64 -7.21
C ILE A 259 2.05 13.90 -5.76
N GLY A 260 2.87 14.92 -5.54
CA GLY A 260 3.37 15.29 -4.22
C GLY A 260 4.80 14.80 -3.98
N PRO A 261 5.46 15.27 -2.91
CA PRO A 261 6.84 14.90 -2.61
C PRO A 261 6.95 13.38 -2.38
N SER A 262 8.07 12.77 -2.80
CA SER A 262 8.31 11.32 -2.78
C SER A 262 7.35 10.44 -3.61
N ALA A 263 6.31 11.02 -4.23
CA ALA A 263 5.33 10.23 -4.96
C ALA A 263 5.95 9.58 -6.20
N HIS A 264 5.69 8.28 -6.38
CA HIS A 264 6.14 7.51 -7.53
C HIS A 264 5.06 7.48 -8.63
N SER A 265 5.48 7.42 -9.89
CA SER A 265 4.61 7.22 -11.06
C SER A 265 5.13 6.05 -11.89
N TYR A 266 4.25 5.42 -12.66
CA TYR A 266 4.58 4.39 -13.65
C TYR A 266 3.72 4.53 -14.89
N ASP A 267 4.35 4.59 -16.07
CA ASP A 267 3.64 4.77 -17.36
C ASP A 267 3.57 3.50 -18.22
N GLY A 268 4.10 2.37 -17.72
CA GLY A 268 4.23 1.10 -18.44
C GLY A 268 5.62 0.84 -19.04
N ILE A 269 6.46 1.87 -19.12
CA ILE A 269 7.81 1.81 -19.70
C ILE A 269 8.83 2.39 -18.73
N SER A 270 8.50 3.51 -18.11
CA SER A 270 9.33 4.24 -17.17
C SER A 270 8.64 4.33 -15.82
N ARG A 271 9.44 4.36 -14.76
CA ARG A 271 9.00 4.82 -13.45
C ARG A 271 9.65 6.17 -13.15
N SER A 272 8.95 7.01 -12.40
CA SER A 272 9.48 8.29 -11.96
C SER A 272 9.12 8.54 -10.51
N TRP A 273 9.88 9.39 -9.83
CA TRP A 273 9.60 9.75 -8.44
C TRP A 273 9.93 11.20 -8.18
N ASN A 274 9.03 11.88 -7.47
CA ASN A 274 9.27 13.22 -6.99
C ASN A 274 10.31 13.25 -5.87
N VAL A 275 11.04 14.35 -5.76
CA VAL A 275 12.03 14.56 -4.69
C VAL A 275 11.42 14.31 -3.31
N SER A 276 12.11 13.52 -2.49
CA SER A 276 11.72 13.24 -1.10
C SER A 276 12.15 14.35 -0.15
N ASN A 277 11.75 15.60 -0.47
CA ASN A 277 12.05 16.78 0.34
C ASN A 277 11.01 17.87 0.12
N ASN A 278 10.25 18.20 1.17
CA ASN A 278 9.14 19.15 1.09
C ASN A 278 9.57 20.55 0.63
N ALA A 279 10.73 21.05 1.08
CA ALA A 279 11.19 22.39 0.72
C ALA A 279 11.65 22.47 -0.74
N LEU A 280 12.37 21.45 -1.22
CA LEU A 280 12.81 21.37 -2.62
C LEU A 280 11.64 21.14 -3.57
N TYR A 281 10.67 20.31 -3.17
CA TYR A 281 9.43 20.09 -3.91
C TYR A 281 8.68 21.42 -4.10
N LEU A 282 8.39 22.13 -3.00
CA LEU A 282 7.70 23.42 -3.04
C LEU A 282 8.42 24.43 -3.96
N LYS A 283 9.74 24.58 -3.80
CA LYS A 283 10.54 25.50 -4.61
C LYS A 283 10.46 25.16 -6.10
N SER A 284 10.54 23.89 -6.45
CA SER A 284 10.52 23.46 -7.87
C SER A 284 9.17 23.74 -8.51
N ILE A 285 8.08 23.44 -7.80
CA ILE A 285 6.72 23.72 -8.27
C ILE A 285 6.47 25.24 -8.39
N GLU A 286 7.00 26.05 -7.48
CA GLU A 286 6.96 27.52 -7.58
C GLU A 286 7.64 28.00 -8.88
N GLU A 287 8.75 27.37 -9.26
CA GLU A 287 9.51 27.66 -10.50
C GLU A 287 8.93 26.99 -11.78
N ASP A 288 7.73 26.40 -11.72
CA ASP A 288 7.10 25.68 -12.84
C ASP A 288 7.93 24.49 -13.37
N LYS A 289 8.66 23.80 -12.47
CA LYS A 289 9.47 22.62 -12.77
C LYS A 289 8.95 21.40 -12.01
N LEU A 290 8.82 20.28 -12.71
CA LEU A 290 8.52 19.00 -12.07
C LEU A 290 9.78 18.51 -11.34
N PRO A 291 9.71 18.22 -10.03
CA PRO A 291 10.87 17.81 -9.24
C PRO A 291 11.07 16.29 -9.28
N ASN A 292 11.02 15.68 -10.46
CA ASN A 292 11.09 14.23 -10.62
C ASN A 292 12.39 13.72 -11.25
N GLU A 293 12.76 12.52 -10.84
CA GLU A 293 13.73 11.67 -11.54
C GLU A 293 12.97 10.61 -12.33
N ILE A 294 13.53 10.18 -13.47
CA ILE A 294 12.91 9.18 -14.36
C ILE A 294 13.91 8.07 -14.61
N GLU A 295 13.42 6.83 -14.52
CA GLU A 295 14.13 5.61 -14.85
C GLU A 295 13.37 4.86 -15.95
N ILE A 296 14.04 4.59 -17.06
CA ILE A 296 13.49 3.79 -18.15
C ILE A 296 13.80 2.32 -17.84
N LEU A 297 12.76 1.50 -17.73
CA LEU A 297 12.92 0.09 -17.39
C LEU A 297 13.35 -0.71 -18.61
N SER A 298 14.36 -1.56 -18.44
CA SER A 298 14.73 -2.55 -19.44
C SER A 298 13.66 -3.64 -19.58
N ILE A 299 13.79 -4.49 -20.59
CA ILE A 299 12.93 -5.69 -20.71
C ILE A 299 13.12 -6.60 -19.50
N THR A 300 14.37 -6.76 -19.04
CA THR A 300 14.72 -7.56 -17.85
C THR A 300 14.10 -6.98 -16.58
N ASP A 301 14.12 -5.66 -16.39
CA ASP A 301 13.51 -5.03 -15.22
C ASP A 301 12.00 -5.29 -15.19
N ARG A 302 11.31 -5.11 -16.32
CA ARG A 302 9.86 -5.36 -16.42
C ARG A 302 9.51 -6.84 -16.25
N TYR A 303 10.35 -7.76 -16.73
CA TYR A 303 10.19 -9.19 -16.47
C TYR A 303 10.31 -9.48 -14.97
N ASN A 304 11.38 -8.99 -14.31
CA ASN A 304 11.61 -9.22 -12.88
C ASN A 304 10.50 -8.62 -12.02
N GLU A 305 10.05 -7.40 -12.33
CA GLU A 305 8.91 -6.78 -11.66
C GLU A 305 7.62 -7.60 -11.84
N TYR A 306 7.38 -8.18 -13.03
CA TYR A 306 6.21 -9.04 -13.26
C TYR A 306 6.26 -10.34 -12.46
N ILE A 307 7.44 -10.97 -12.35
CA ILE A 307 7.63 -12.15 -11.49
C ILE A 307 7.33 -11.80 -10.04
N MET A 308 7.95 -10.74 -9.51
CA MET A 308 7.79 -10.29 -8.13
C MET A 308 6.35 -9.97 -7.78
N THR A 309 5.69 -9.16 -8.61
CA THR A 309 4.32 -8.73 -8.36
C THR A 309 3.29 -9.84 -8.59
N GLY A 310 3.46 -10.63 -9.66
CA GLY A 310 2.53 -11.72 -9.99
C GLY A 310 2.49 -12.81 -8.91
N LEU A 311 3.65 -13.24 -8.40
CA LEU A 311 3.74 -14.29 -7.38
C LEU A 311 3.15 -13.89 -6.03
N ARG A 312 3.10 -12.59 -5.73
CA ARG A 312 2.47 -12.07 -4.51
C ARG A 312 0.94 -12.01 -4.59
N THR A 313 0.32 -12.38 -5.71
CA THR A 313 -1.13 -12.25 -5.91
C THR A 313 -1.81 -13.57 -6.27
N ILE A 314 -3.13 -13.64 -6.09
CA ILE A 314 -3.96 -14.78 -6.54
C ILE A 314 -4.01 -14.95 -8.07
N TRP A 315 -3.68 -13.88 -8.81
CA TRP A 315 -3.69 -13.88 -10.28
C TRP A 315 -2.45 -14.58 -10.85
N GLY A 316 -1.33 -14.58 -10.12
CA GLY A 316 -0.12 -15.29 -10.50
C GLY A 316 0.61 -14.71 -11.71
N VAL A 317 1.55 -15.49 -12.23
CA VAL A 317 2.40 -15.14 -13.37
C VAL A 317 1.96 -15.96 -14.60
N SER A 318 1.44 -15.29 -15.63
CA SER A 318 1.04 -15.89 -16.90
C SER A 318 2.25 -16.18 -17.77
N LEU A 319 2.43 -17.45 -18.12
CA LEU A 319 3.50 -17.91 -19.01
C LEU A 319 3.31 -17.38 -20.43
N ASP A 320 2.06 -17.26 -20.88
CA ASP A 320 1.71 -16.69 -22.19
C ASP A 320 2.06 -15.20 -22.28
N ARG A 321 1.82 -14.45 -21.18
CA ARG A 321 2.24 -13.05 -21.07
C ARG A 321 3.76 -12.93 -21.16
N ILE A 322 4.50 -13.79 -20.46
CA ILE A 322 5.97 -13.75 -20.51
C ILE A 322 6.49 -13.94 -21.93
N LYS A 323 5.97 -14.96 -22.62
CA LYS A 323 6.36 -15.25 -24.00
C LYS A 323 6.07 -14.08 -24.95
N THR A 324 4.94 -13.42 -24.75
CA THR A 324 4.46 -12.35 -25.64
C THR A 324 5.14 -11.01 -25.37
N GLU A 325 5.33 -10.63 -24.10
CA GLU A 325 5.85 -9.32 -23.71
C GLU A 325 7.38 -9.28 -23.55
N PHE A 326 8.02 -10.37 -23.14
CA PHE A 326 9.46 -10.41 -22.85
C PHE A 326 10.23 -11.32 -23.83
N GLY A 327 9.61 -12.40 -24.30
CA GLY A 327 10.16 -13.30 -25.33
C GLY A 327 10.32 -14.75 -24.87
N SER A 328 10.66 -15.63 -25.82
CA SER A 328 10.75 -17.07 -25.55
C SER A 328 11.93 -17.44 -24.63
N GLU A 329 13.02 -16.68 -24.68
CA GLU A 329 14.18 -16.86 -23.79
C GLU A 329 13.82 -16.70 -22.31
N TYR A 330 13.06 -15.65 -21.96
CA TYR A 330 12.60 -15.43 -20.60
C TYR A 330 11.64 -16.54 -20.12
N LEU A 331 10.79 -17.06 -21.00
CA LEU A 331 9.92 -18.19 -20.66
C LEU A 331 10.72 -19.47 -20.41
N GLU A 332 11.70 -19.78 -21.28
CA GLU A 332 12.58 -20.94 -21.11
C GLU A 332 13.39 -20.84 -19.81
N TYR A 333 13.91 -19.64 -19.51
CA TYR A 333 14.58 -19.36 -18.25
C TYR A 333 13.66 -19.59 -17.05
N LEU A 334 12.46 -19.00 -17.05
CA LEU A 334 11.49 -19.17 -15.96
C LEU A 334 11.19 -20.65 -15.75
N ASN A 335 10.86 -21.40 -16.80
CA ASN A 335 10.54 -22.83 -16.71
C ASN A 335 11.69 -23.62 -16.09
N LYS A 336 12.94 -23.31 -16.46
CA LYS A 336 14.13 -23.95 -15.88
C LYS A 336 14.30 -23.63 -14.39
N GLN A 337 14.21 -22.35 -14.01
CA GLN A 337 14.42 -21.94 -12.60
C GLN A 337 13.27 -22.36 -11.69
N THR A 338 12.06 -22.48 -12.23
CA THR A 338 10.85 -22.87 -11.49
C THR A 338 10.85 -24.34 -11.08
N GLN A 339 11.62 -25.20 -11.77
CA GLN A 339 11.59 -26.65 -11.53
C GLN A 339 11.88 -27.04 -10.08
N LYS A 340 12.90 -26.44 -9.44
CA LYS A 340 13.21 -26.72 -8.02
C LYS A 340 12.03 -26.42 -7.09
N PHE A 341 11.28 -25.36 -7.38
CA PHE A 341 10.15 -24.94 -6.56
C PHE A 341 8.90 -25.79 -6.80
N LEU A 342 8.75 -26.36 -8.00
CA LEU A 342 7.73 -27.37 -8.29
C LEU A 342 8.03 -28.67 -7.53
N ASP A 343 9.29 -29.10 -7.56
CA ASP A 343 9.73 -30.33 -6.88
C ASP A 343 9.57 -30.22 -5.34
N ASP A 344 9.76 -29.02 -4.78
CA ASP A 344 9.59 -28.73 -3.35
C ASP A 344 8.15 -28.41 -2.91
N ASP A 345 7.18 -28.46 -3.83
CA ASP A 345 5.76 -28.12 -3.62
C ASP A 345 5.56 -26.68 -3.08
N LEU A 346 6.38 -25.75 -3.54
CA LEU A 346 6.31 -24.32 -3.20
C LEU A 346 5.51 -23.51 -4.22
N VAL A 347 5.47 -23.97 -5.46
CA VAL A 347 4.68 -23.36 -6.54
C VAL A 347 3.97 -24.44 -7.33
N PHE A 348 2.95 -24.05 -8.08
CA PHE A 348 2.25 -24.91 -9.03
C PHE A 348 1.87 -24.11 -10.28
N ILE A 349 1.62 -24.82 -11.38
CA ILE A 349 1.14 -24.23 -12.63
C ILE A 349 -0.26 -24.76 -12.91
N GLU A 350 -1.21 -23.85 -13.06
CA GLU A 350 -2.59 -24.15 -13.44
C GLU A 350 -2.99 -23.21 -14.59
N ASN A 351 -3.53 -23.75 -15.68
CA ASN A 351 -3.98 -22.97 -16.84
C ASN A 351 -2.93 -21.97 -17.37
N ASN A 352 -1.66 -22.39 -17.50
CA ASN A 352 -0.51 -21.55 -17.87
C ASN A 352 -0.22 -20.37 -16.93
N ILE A 353 -0.64 -20.48 -15.66
CA ILE A 353 -0.38 -19.48 -14.64
C ILE A 353 0.42 -20.14 -13.50
N LEU A 354 1.61 -19.61 -13.24
CA LEU A 354 2.44 -19.97 -12.11
C LEU A 354 1.94 -19.26 -10.84
N LYS A 355 1.71 -20.02 -9.77
CA LYS A 355 1.23 -19.51 -8.47
C LYS A 355 1.96 -20.17 -7.29
N PRO A 356 2.11 -19.48 -6.16
CA PRO A 356 2.60 -20.12 -4.94
C PRO A 356 1.55 -21.08 -4.36
N THR A 357 2.00 -22.21 -3.81
CA THR A 357 1.18 -23.06 -2.94
C THR A 357 0.98 -22.37 -1.58
N PRO A 358 0.05 -22.83 -0.72
CA PRO A 358 -0.04 -22.33 0.66
C PRO A 358 1.30 -22.36 1.42
N LYS A 359 2.13 -23.39 1.17
CA LYS A 359 3.48 -23.53 1.73
C LYS A 359 4.45 -22.47 1.17
N GLY A 360 4.35 -22.15 -0.12
CA GLY A 360 5.22 -21.16 -0.77
C GLY A 360 4.81 -19.70 -0.57
N LYS A 361 3.56 -19.40 -0.17
CA LYS A 361 3.05 -18.01 -0.05
C LYS A 361 3.95 -17.11 0.80
N PHE A 362 4.35 -17.56 1.99
CA PHE A 362 5.22 -16.79 2.89
C PHE A 362 6.65 -16.61 2.35
N LEU A 363 7.06 -17.45 1.39
CA LEU A 363 8.41 -17.47 0.81
C LEU A 363 8.48 -16.77 -0.56
N THR A 364 7.40 -16.10 -0.97
CA THR A 364 7.25 -15.53 -2.33
C THR A 364 8.37 -14.57 -2.71
N ASP A 365 8.92 -13.79 -1.77
CA ASP A 365 10.03 -12.88 -2.05
C ASP A 365 11.33 -13.60 -2.42
N GLY A 366 11.66 -14.64 -1.65
CA GLY A 366 12.83 -15.48 -1.95
C GLY A 366 12.66 -16.26 -3.25
N ILE A 367 11.45 -16.79 -3.49
CA ILE A 367 11.11 -17.48 -4.75
C ILE A 367 11.24 -16.50 -5.92
N ALA A 368 10.66 -15.30 -5.82
CA ALA A 368 10.71 -14.30 -6.88
C ALA A 368 12.16 -13.88 -7.20
N SER A 369 12.98 -13.61 -6.18
CA SER A 369 14.39 -13.25 -6.34
C SER A 369 15.18 -14.32 -7.11
N ASP A 370 14.94 -15.60 -6.81
CA ASP A 370 15.60 -16.72 -7.48
C ASP A 370 15.13 -16.92 -8.94
N LEU A 371 13.94 -16.41 -9.28
CA LEU A 371 13.36 -16.44 -10.62
C LEU A 371 13.69 -15.20 -11.45
N PHE A 372 14.39 -14.22 -10.87
CA PHE A 372 14.84 -13.05 -11.60
C PHE A 372 15.87 -13.43 -12.67
N TYR A 373 15.71 -12.80 -13.83
CA TYR A 373 16.68 -12.87 -14.90
C TYR A 373 17.81 -11.91 -14.54
N LEU A 374 18.95 -12.47 -14.15
CA LEU A 374 20.18 -11.70 -13.95
C LEU A 374 20.91 -11.70 -15.29
N ASN A 375 21.20 -10.52 -15.83
CA ASN A 375 22.10 -10.39 -16.98
C ASN A 375 23.48 -10.88 -16.52
N LEU A 376 23.75 -12.18 -16.67
CA LEU A 376 25.08 -12.74 -16.53
C LEU A 376 25.85 -12.34 -17.79
N GLU A 377 26.43 -11.13 -17.77
CA GLU A 377 27.50 -10.79 -18.72
C GLU A 377 28.73 -11.69 -18.52
#